data_AF-A0A438KL61-F1
#
_entry.id   AF-A0A438KL61-F1
#
_cell.length_a   1.000
_cell.length_b   1.000
_cell.length_c   1.000
_cell.angle_alpha   90.00
_cell.angle_beta   90.00
_cell.angle_gamma   90.00
#
_symmetry.space_group_name_H-M   'P 1'
#
loop_
_entity.id
_entity.type
_entity.pdbx_description
1 polymer ?
#
loop_
_entity_poly.entity_id
_entity_poly.type
_entity_poly.pdbx_seq_one_letter_code
_entity_poly.pdbx_strand_id
1 'polypeptide(L)'
;MKTEQDGHLPVSFLQKYLVQKLHLNSESEVEITLRGQPVVPTLQLQSLVDLWFQAAAPTTSEATQPPIGSSAKEFVMVLSYGRKPKTP
;
A
#
# COMPACT_ATOMS: atom_id res chain seq x y z
N MET A 1 -2.47 -16.93 -21.16
CA MET A 1 -2.55 -15.66 -20.40
C MET A 1 -1.96 -15.91 -19.03
N LYS A 2 -0.86 -15.25 -18.67
CA LYS A 2 -0.32 -15.31 -17.30
C LYS A 2 -1.09 -14.29 -16.49
N THR A 3 -1.98 -14.73 -15.61
CA THR A 3 -2.60 -13.85 -14.62
C THR A 3 -1.53 -13.56 -13.57
N GLU A 4 -1.00 -12.34 -13.54
CA GLU A 4 -0.19 -11.85 -12.43
C GLU A 4 -1.07 -11.88 -11.17
N GLN A 5 -0.90 -12.92 -10.35
CA GLN A 5 -1.73 -13.21 -9.19
C GLN A 5 -1.40 -12.35 -7.96
N ASP A 6 -0.34 -11.53 -8.03
CA ASP A 6 0.14 -10.76 -6.87
C ASP A 6 -0.83 -9.65 -6.44
N GLY A 7 -1.71 -9.19 -7.33
CA GLY A 7 -2.74 -8.19 -7.01
C GLY A 7 -3.75 -8.65 -5.96
N HIS A 8 -4.00 -9.97 -5.87
CA HIS A 8 -4.94 -10.55 -4.91
C HIS A 8 -4.30 -10.82 -3.54
N LEU A 9 -3.01 -10.52 -3.36
CA LEU A 9 -2.37 -10.67 -2.05
C LEU A 9 -2.94 -9.66 -1.05
N PRO A 10 -3.25 -10.09 0.18
CA PRO A 10 -3.66 -9.17 1.23
C PRO A 10 -2.47 -8.39 1.79
N VAL A 11 -2.75 -7.23 2.39
CA VAL A 11 -1.77 -6.37 3.08
C VAL A 11 -1.06 -7.10 4.22
N SER A 12 -1.70 -8.10 4.83
CA SER A 12 -1.07 -8.97 5.82
C SER A 12 0.20 -9.65 5.30
N PHE A 13 0.35 -9.84 3.98
CA PHE A 13 1.59 -10.35 3.40
C PHE A 13 2.77 -9.39 3.60
N LEU A 14 2.52 -8.07 3.49
CA LEU A 14 3.53 -7.05 3.82
C LEU A 14 3.80 -7.01 5.32
N GLN A 15 2.78 -7.17 6.16
CA GLN A 15 2.97 -7.22 7.62
C GLN A 15 3.85 -8.41 8.01
N LYS A 16 3.61 -9.60 7.44
CA LYS A 16 4.47 -10.79 7.66
C LYS A 16 5.92 -10.52 7.31
N TYR A 17 6.15 -9.90 6.15
CA TYR A 17 7.50 -9.52 5.74
C TYR A 17 8.14 -8.54 6.73
N LEU A 18 7.39 -7.52 7.18
CA LEU A 18 7.88 -6.54 8.14
C LEU A 18 8.14 -7.13 9.53
N VAL A 19 7.32 -8.07 9.99
CA VAL A 19 7.57 -8.80 11.25
C VAL A 19 8.91 -9.50 11.21
N GLN A 20 9.20 -10.21 10.12
CA GLN A 20 10.49 -10.89 9.94
C GLN A 20 11.64 -9.88 9.82
N LYS A 21 11.47 -8.84 9.00
CA LYS A 21 12.50 -7.81 8.76
C LYS A 21 12.85 -7.02 10.02
N LEU A 22 11.85 -6.74 10.86
CA LEU A 22 11.99 -5.94 12.08
C LEU A 22 12.17 -6.81 13.34
N HIS A 23 12.23 -8.14 13.20
CA HIS A 23 12.35 -9.10 14.29
C HIS A 23 11.27 -8.94 15.38
N LEU A 24 10.01 -8.79 14.95
CA LEU A 24 8.85 -8.66 15.82
C LEU A 24 8.23 -10.04 16.12
N ASN A 25 7.39 -10.12 17.15
CA ASN A 25 6.75 -11.38 17.55
C ASN A 25 5.41 -11.61 16.84
N SER A 26 4.72 -10.55 16.42
CA SER A 26 3.39 -10.66 15.80
C SER A 26 3.13 -9.58 14.75
N GLU A 27 2.32 -9.91 13.74
CA GLU A 27 1.80 -8.97 12.73
C GLU A 27 1.01 -7.82 13.38
N SER A 28 0.40 -8.06 14.54
CA SER A 28 -0.33 -7.05 15.33
C SER A 28 0.55 -5.90 15.84
N GLU A 29 1.88 -6.10 15.89
CA GLU A 29 2.85 -5.08 16.28
C GLU A 29 3.27 -4.17 15.11
N VAL A 30 2.77 -4.42 13.90
CA VAL A 30 3.09 -3.64 12.70
C VAL A 30 1.88 -2.85 12.25
N GLU A 31 2.06 -1.54 12.12
CA GLU A 31 1.13 -0.67 11.43
C GLU A 31 1.70 -0.27 10.07
N ILE A 32 0.87 -0.39 9.02
CA ILE A 32 1.16 0.09 7.67
C ILE A 32 0.20 1.23 7.39
N THR A 33 0.74 2.35 6.89
CA THR A 33 -0.03 3.52 6.50
C THR A 33 0.19 3.87 5.04
N LEU A 34 -0.88 4.27 4.37
CA LEU A 34 -0.86 4.89 3.06
C LEU A 34 -1.13 6.38 3.27
N ARG A 35 -0.12 7.23 3.04
CA ARG A 35 -0.23 8.70 3.22
C ARG A 35 -0.74 9.11 4.62
N GLY A 36 -0.29 8.43 5.66
CA GLY A 36 -0.68 8.68 7.04
C GLY A 36 -2.00 8.06 7.47
N GLN A 37 -2.75 7.40 6.57
CA GLN A 37 -3.97 6.66 6.91
C GLN A 37 -3.65 5.18 7.14
N PRO A 38 -4.08 4.57 8.26
CA PRO A 38 -3.84 3.15 8.53
C PRO A 38 -4.58 2.26 7.54
N VAL A 39 -3.90 1.19 7.12
CA VAL A 39 -4.44 0.22 6.16
C VAL A 39 -4.87 -1.04 6.89
N VAL A 40 -6.01 -1.59 6.50
CA VAL A 40 -6.52 -2.84 7.08
C VAL A 40 -5.77 -4.05 6.50
N PRO A 41 -5.31 -5.02 7.33
CA PRO A 41 -4.56 -6.20 6.88
C PRO A 41 -5.27 -7.08 5.85
N THR A 42 -6.60 -7.07 5.81
CA THR A 42 -7.43 -7.87 4.89
C THR A 42 -7.60 -7.21 3.53
N LEU A 43 -7.22 -5.94 3.38
CA LEU A 43 -7.29 -5.23 2.11
C LEU A 43 -6.32 -5.86 1.11
N GLN A 44 -6.72 -5.94 -0.15
CA GLN A 44 -5.85 -6.47 -1.21
C GLN A 44 -4.87 -5.39 -1.70
N LEU A 45 -3.68 -5.83 -2.14
CA LEU A 45 -2.67 -4.93 -2.70
C LEU A 45 -3.19 -4.19 -3.93
N GLN A 46 -4.03 -4.81 -4.77
CA GLN A 46 -4.67 -4.11 -5.89
C GLN A 46 -5.56 -2.95 -5.40
N SER A 47 -6.36 -3.16 -4.36
CA SER A 47 -7.22 -2.11 -3.80
C SER A 47 -6.40 -1.00 -3.17
N LEU A 48 -5.24 -1.31 -2.61
CA LEU A 48 -4.28 -0.29 -2.16
C LEU A 48 -3.77 0.58 -3.31
N VAL A 49 -3.44 -0.03 -4.45
CA VAL A 49 -3.01 0.69 -5.65
C VAL A 49 -4.14 1.59 -6.16
N ASP A 50 -5.37 1.08 -6.21
CA ASP A 50 -6.54 1.87 -6.63
C ASP A 50 -6.78 3.07 -5.71
N LEU A 51 -6.71 2.87 -4.38
CA LEU A 51 -6.86 3.96 -3.40
C LEU A 51 -5.74 4.98 -3.51
N TRP A 52 -4.50 4.52 -3.69
CA TRP A 52 -3.36 5.40 -3.90
C TRP A 52 -3.51 6.20 -5.19
N PHE A 53 -3.98 5.58 -6.27
CA PHE A 53 -4.20 6.24 -7.56
C PHE A 53 -5.33 7.28 -7.48
N GLN A 54 -6.45 6.93 -6.86
CA GLN A 54 -7.57 7.86 -6.63
C GLN A 54 -7.15 9.06 -5.76
N ALA A 55 -6.33 8.82 -4.74
CA ALA A 55 -5.81 9.89 -3.91
C ALA A 55 -4.68 10.69 -4.62
N ALA A 56 -3.94 10.08 -5.55
CA ALA A 56 -2.87 10.72 -6.34
C ALA A 56 -3.42 11.61 -7.44
N ALA A 57 -4.60 11.27 -7.97
CA ALA A 57 -5.23 12.03 -9.00
C ALA A 57 -5.40 13.48 -8.53
N PRO A 58 -4.81 14.47 -9.22
CA PRO A 58 -5.14 15.85 -8.96
C PRO A 58 -6.67 15.99 -9.10
N THR A 59 -7.29 16.77 -8.22
CA THR A 59 -8.70 17.16 -8.26
C THR A 59 -9.03 18.05 -9.48
N THR A 60 -8.38 17.80 -10.61
CA THR A 60 -8.72 18.38 -11.90
C THR A 60 -9.49 17.31 -12.64
N SER A 61 -10.81 17.51 -12.65
CA SER A 61 -11.75 16.82 -13.50
C SER A 61 -11.37 17.04 -14.96
N GLU A 62 -10.39 16.32 -15.51
CA GLU A 62 -10.23 15.96 -16.93
C GLU A 62 -9.06 14.97 -17.10
N ALA A 63 -9.29 13.92 -17.90
CA ALA A 63 -8.34 12.99 -18.51
C ALA A 63 -7.77 11.83 -17.68
N THR A 64 -8.42 10.67 -17.90
CA THR A 64 -8.08 9.27 -17.59
C THR A 64 -6.75 8.76 -18.19
N GLN A 65 -5.77 9.61 -18.52
CA GLN A 65 -4.47 9.14 -19.03
C GLN A 65 -3.33 10.00 -18.48
N PRO A 66 -2.27 9.40 -17.89
CA PRO A 66 -1.11 10.16 -17.48
C PRO A 66 -0.47 10.82 -18.71
N PRO A 67 -0.04 12.10 -18.62
CA PRO A 67 0.58 12.78 -19.74
C PRO A 67 1.85 12.03 -20.17
N ILE A 68 1.98 11.80 -21.47
CA ILE A 68 3.16 11.17 -22.07
C ILE A 68 4.38 12.04 -21.72
N GLY A 69 5.31 11.50 -20.92
CA GLY A 69 6.44 12.24 -20.34
C GLY A 69 6.43 12.35 -18.81
N SER A 70 5.39 11.85 -18.14
CA SER A 70 5.35 11.73 -16.69
C SER A 70 6.50 10.87 -16.14
N SER A 71 7.07 11.31 -15.01
CA SER A 71 8.19 10.61 -14.40
C SER A 71 7.72 9.26 -13.85
N ALA A 72 8.52 8.20 -14.02
CA ALA A 72 8.26 6.89 -13.40
C ALA A 72 8.05 7.00 -11.87
N LYS A 73 8.59 8.04 -11.24
CA LYS A 73 8.40 8.39 -9.82
C LYS A 73 6.92 8.60 -9.45
N GLU A 74 6.10 9.08 -10.38
CA GLU A 74 4.66 9.30 -10.17
C GLU A 74 3.86 7.98 -10.17
N PHE A 75 4.48 6.88 -10.59
CA PHE A 75 3.89 5.54 -10.64
C PHE A 75 4.33 4.64 -9.46
N VAL A 76 5.02 5.20 -8.46
CA VAL A 76 5.49 4.46 -7.28
C VAL A 76 4.57 4.71 -6.09
N MET A 77 3.85 3.68 -5.67
CA MET A 77 3.10 3.71 -4.41
C MET A 77 4.06 3.68 -3.22
N VAL A 78 3.95 4.66 -2.33
CA VAL A 78 4.75 4.75 -1.10
C VAL A 78 3.90 4.34 0.10
N LEU A 79 4.35 3.29 0.81
CA LEU A 79 3.79 2.87 2.09
C LEU A 79 4.76 3.22 3.21
N SER A 80 4.23 3.80 4.30
CA SER A 80 4.98 4.01 5.54
C SER A 80 4.62 2.92 6.54
N TYR A 81 5.58 2.51 7.37
CA TYR A 81 5.35 1.47 8.38
C TYR A 81 6.01 1.84 9.70
N GLY A 82 5.45 1.30 10.79
CA GLY A 82 5.95 1.53 12.13
C GLY A 82 5.52 0.44 13.11
N ARG A 83 6.10 0.47 14.30
CA ARG A 83 5.67 -0.40 15.40
C ARG A 83 4.42 0.18 16.04
N LYS A 84 3.37 -0.61 16.12
CA LYS A 84 2.17 -0.26 16.89
C LYS A 84 2.45 -0.48 18.37
N PRO A 85 2.21 0.51 19.26
CA PRO A 85 2.34 0.28 20.69
C PRO A 85 1.37 -0.81 21.13
N LYS A 86 1.83 -1.71 21.99
CA LYS A 86 0.97 -2.72 22.62
C LYS A 86 -0.05 -1.95 23.46
N THR A 87 -1.32 -1.96 23.06
CA THR A 87 -2.39 -1.44 23.90
C THR A 87 -2.43 -2.31 25.16
N PRO A 88 -2.31 -1.73 26.36
CA PRO A 88 -2.34 -2.47 27.63
C PRO A 88 -3.69 -3.13 27.90
#